data_AF-A0A7C6D5I8-F1
#
_entry.id   AF-A0A7C6D5I8-F1
#
_cell.length_a   1.000
_cell.length_b   1.000
_cell.length_c   1.000
_cell.angle_alpha   90.00
_cell.angle_beta   90.00
_cell.angle_gamma   90.00
#
_symmetry.space_group_name_H-M   'P 1'
#
loop_
_entity.id
_entity.type
_entity.pdbx_description
1 polymer ?
#
loop_
_entity_poly.entity_id
_entity_poly.type
_entity_poly.pdbx_seq_one_letter_code
_entity_poly.pdbx_strand_id
1 'polypeptide(L)' 'MSGEEMTYTMQGLTYGLTFGTLAAVLLYSMTNDATYFSFLGIPLALGLAIGSYLDSRKKEAD' A
#
# COMPACT_ATOMS: atom_id res chain seq x y z
N MET A 1 -9.90 -12.94 -20.51
CA MET A 1 -10.26 -12.12 -19.34
C MET A 1 -9.65 -10.75 -19.60
N SER A 2 -10.48 -9.72 -19.78
CA SER A 2 -10.03 -8.39 -20.23
C SER A 2 -9.01 -7.83 -19.25
N GLY A 3 -7.87 -7.37 -19.78
CA GLY A 3 -6.87 -6.64 -19.02
C GLY A 3 -7.41 -5.27 -18.65
N GLU A 4 -8.26 -5.21 -17.61
CA GLU A 4 -8.49 -3.96 -16.90
C GLU A 4 -7.13 -3.54 -16.33
N GLU A 5 -6.54 -2.51 -16.94
CA GLU A 5 -5.34 -1.88 -16.41
C GLU A 5 -5.65 -1.44 -14.97
N MET A 6 -5.10 -2.19 -14.01
CA MET A 6 -5.28 -1.92 -12.60
C MET A 6 -4.76 -0.50 -12.33
N THR A 7 -5.62 0.39 -11.84
CA THR A 7 -5.25 1.78 -11.59
C THR A 7 -4.07 1.86 -10.62
N TYR A 8 -3.22 2.89 -10.73
CA TYR A 8 -2.10 3.06 -9.82
C TYR A 8 -2.55 3.17 -8.37
N THR A 9 -3.77 3.63 -8.10
CA THR A 9 -4.39 3.62 -6.76
C THR A 9 -4.57 2.20 -6.22
N MET A 10 -5.09 1.27 -7.03
CA MET A 10 -5.24 -0.14 -6.62
C MET A 10 -3.89 -0.83 -6.42
N GLN A 11 -2.92 -0.53 -7.27
CA GLN A 11 -1.54 -1.00 -7.10
C GLN A 11 -0.92 -0.45 -5.82
N GLY A 12 -1.08 0.86 -5.58
CA GLY A 12 -0.62 1.55 -4.38
C GLY A 12 -1.19 0.96 -3.09
N LEU A 13 -2.49 0.68 -3.06
CA LEU A 13 -3.13 -0.01 -1.93
C LEU A 13 -2.55 -1.42 -1.71
N THR A 14 -2.37 -2.18 -2.80
CA THR A 14 -1.81 -3.54 -2.74
C THR A 14 -0.39 -3.54 -2.21
N TYR A 15 0.46 -2.63 -2.69
CA TYR A 15 1.83 -2.47 -2.21
C TYR A 15 1.86 -1.99 -0.75
N GLY A 16 1.05 -0.98 -0.40
CA GLY A 16 0.93 -0.49 0.97
C GLY A 16 0.55 -1.60 1.97
N LEU A 17 -0.41 -2.45 1.60
CA LEU A 17 -0.82 -3.60 2.43
C LEU A 17 0.28 -4.66 2.52
N THR A 18 0.91 -4.99 1.40
CA THR A 18 1.97 -6.02 1.34
C THR A 18 3.19 -5.61 2.17
N PHE A 19 3.74 -4.41 1.92
CA PHE A 19 4.90 -3.90 2.66
C PHE A 19 4.57 -3.65 4.13
N GLY A 20 3.40 -3.09 4.43
CA GLY A 20 2.97 -2.87 5.80
C GLY A 20 2.87 -4.17 6.59
N THR A 21 2.24 -5.19 6.00
CA THR A 21 2.07 -6.50 6.65
C THR A 21 3.41 -7.19 6.87
N LEU A 22 4.30 -7.19 5.87
CA LEU A 22 5.65 -7.74 6.01
C LEU A 22 6.43 -7.05 7.14
N ALA A 23 6.40 -5.72 7.19
CA ALA A 23 7.07 -4.96 8.25
C ALA A 23 6.48 -5.29 9.64
N ALA A 24 5.15 -5.34 9.77
CA ALA A 24 4.48 -5.66 11.02
C ALA A 24 4.80 -7.08 11.50
N VAL A 25 4.79 -8.07 10.60
CA VAL A 25 5.14 -9.46 10.92
C VAL A 25 6.61 -9.59 11.34
N LEU A 26 7.54 -8.89 10.68
CA LEU A 26 8.95 -8.90 11.06
C LEU A 26 9.15 -8.28 12.46
N LEU A 27 8.53 -7.13 12.71
CA LEU A 27 8.60 -6.47 14.02
C LEU A 27 7.98 -7.33 15.12
N TYR A 28 6.82 -7.94 14.86
CA TYR A 28 6.19 -8.89 15.76
C TYR A 28 7.11 -10.09 16.04
N SER A 29 7.74 -10.66 15.02
CA SER A 29 8.65 -11.80 15.19
C SER A 29 9.87 -11.46 16.07
N MET A 30 10.38 -10.23 15.98
CA MET A 30 11.55 -9.79 16.75
C MET A 30 11.23 -9.38 18.19
N THR A 31 10.04 -8.83 18.42
CA THR A 31 9.66 -8.18 19.69
C THR A 31 8.60 -8.95 20.47
N ASN A 32 7.90 -9.86 19.80
CA ASN A 32 6.70 -10.57 20.28
C ASN A 32 5.57 -9.62 20.72
N ASP A 33 5.53 -8.40 20.18
CA ASP A 33 4.54 -7.38 20.49
C ASP A 33 3.56 -7.18 19.32
N ALA A 34 2.28 -7.47 19.55
CA ALA A 34 1.23 -7.35 18.52
C ALA A 34 0.85 -5.90 18.20
N THR A 35 1.29 -4.92 19.01
CA THR A 35 0.96 -3.51 18.84
C THR A 35 1.46 -2.96 17.50
N TYR A 36 2.52 -3.57 16.93
CA TYR A 36 3.07 -3.18 15.63
C TYR A 36 2.09 -3.31 14.45
N PHE A 37 1.09 -4.20 14.55
CA PHE A 37 0.02 -4.29 13.54
C PHE A 37 -0.88 -3.05 13.49
N SER A 38 -0.94 -2.26 14.57
CA SER A 38 -1.71 -1.01 14.62
C SER A 38 -1.15 0.05 13.66
N PHE A 39 0.14 -0.04 13.31
CA PHE A 39 0.78 0.89 12.39
C PHE A 39 0.54 0.57 10.92
N LEU A 40 -0.18 -0.49 10.58
CA LEU A 40 -0.53 -0.85 9.19
C LEU A 40 -1.26 0.27 8.43
N GLY A 41 -1.94 1.17 9.14
CA GLY A 41 -2.59 2.32 8.53
C GLY A 41 -1.63 3.28 7.80
N ILE A 42 -0.39 3.41 8.29
CA ILE A 42 0.61 4.31 7.70
C ILE A 42 1.05 3.86 6.29
N PRO A 43 1.57 2.63 6.09
CA PRO A 43 1.96 2.17 4.76
C PRO A 43 0.77 2.05 3.80
N LEU A 44 -0.43 1.75 4.30
CA LEU A 44 -1.66 1.80 3.50
C LEU A 44 -1.98 3.21 3.00
N ALA A 45 -1.95 4.21 3.90
CA ALA A 45 -2.20 5.60 3.53
C ALA A 45 -1.15 6.13 2.55
N LEU A 46 0.13 5.78 2.75
CA LEU A 46 1.21 6.13 1.82
C LEU A 46 1.03 5.47 0.46
N GLY A 47 0.72 4.17 0.42
CA GLY A 47 0.45 3.45 -0.82
C GLY A 47 -0.70 4.05 -1.61
N LEU A 48 -1.81 4.38 -0.93
CA LEU A 48 -2.96 5.06 -1.53
C LEU A 48 -2.62 6.47 -2.02
N ALA A 49 -1.90 7.26 -1.24
CA ALA A 49 -1.53 8.62 -1.63
C ALA A 49 -0.63 8.62 -2.88
N ILE A 50 0.37 7.73 -2.93
CA ILE A 50 1.26 7.58 -4.08
C ILE A 50 0.47 7.08 -5.29
N GLY A 51 -0.35 6.04 -5.11
CA GLY A 51 -1.15 5.47 -6.19
C GLY A 51 -2.15 6.47 -6.80
N SER A 52 -2.86 7.21 -5.94
CA SER A 52 -3.82 8.24 -6.37
C SER A 52 -3.15 9.45 -7.03
N TYR A 53 -1.96 9.83 -6.55
CA TYR A 53 -1.16 10.87 -7.20
C TYR A 53 -0.70 10.44 -8.60
N LEU A 54 -0.22 9.21 -8.76
CA LEU A 54 0.18 8.67 -10.07
C LEU A 54 -1.00 8.53 -11.04
N ASP A 55 -2.16 8.10 -10.56
CA ASP A 55 -3.39 8.08 -11.37
C ASP A 55 -3.81 9.48 -11.81
N SER A 56 -3.67 10.48 -10.94
CA SER A 56 -3.98 11.88 -11.27
C SER A 56 -3.03 12.42 -12.35
N ARG A 57 -1.73 12.09 -12.25
CA ARG A 57 -0.73 12.44 -13.27
C ARG A 57 -0.98 11.75 -14.61
N LYS A 58 -1.39 10.48 -14.62
CA LYS A 58 -1.73 9.77 -15.88
C LYS A 58 -2.92 10.43 -16.56
N LYS A 59 -3.94 10.85 -15.81
CA LYS A 59 -5.11 11.57 -16.35
C LYS A 59 -4.80 12.98 -16.88
N GLU A 60 -3.78 13.65 -16.35
CA GLU A 60 -3.34 14.97 -16.84
C GLU A 60 -2.47 14.89 -18.11
N ALA A 61 -1.92 13.71 -18.42
CA ALA A 61 -1.00 13.49 -19.54
C ALA A 61 -1.69 12.96 -20.82
N ASP A 62 -2.93 12.45 -20.69
CA ASP A 62 -3.83 12.05 -21.80
C ASP A 62 -4.76 13.20 -22.20
#